data_AF-A0A099JMD4-F1
#
_entry.id   AF-A0A099JMD4-F1
#
_cell.length_a   1.000
_cell.length_b   1.000
_cell.length_c   1.000
_cell.angle_alpha   90.00
_cell.angle_beta   90.00
_cell.angle_gamma   90.00
#
_symmetry.space_group_name_H-M   'P 1'
#
loop_
_entity.id
_entity.type
_entity.pdbx_description
1 polymer ?
#
loop_
_entity_poly.entity_id
_entity_poly.type
_entity_poly.pdbx_seq_one_letter_code
_entity_poly.pdbx_strand_id
1 'polypeptide(L)'
;MNALTITHTHAEGTLIDGTSKGDGTAEVLTVSGWRWGRSISAWFIPQSRDRLPKLGTIERTTTALEAAGFTVTTSIDHTHRPMAEVEAGKAQRQVDRVDALEQKADRKATAETAAWDREHAALRRLPEGGEPIKIGHHSETRHRNAIAKADRATRAALDATADTQQAQARADAATHTTGARYSPVTVANR
;
A
#
# COMPACT_ATOMS: atom_id res chain seq x y z
N MET A 1 3.04 -33.14 4.31
CA MET A 1 3.60 -32.47 5.50
C MET A 1 4.40 -31.29 4.98
N ASN A 2 3.90 -30.07 5.16
CA ASN A 2 4.56 -28.87 4.64
C ASN A 2 5.59 -28.42 5.68
N ALA A 3 6.86 -28.36 5.26
CA ALA A 3 7.94 -27.83 6.08
C ALA A 3 7.91 -26.31 6.03
N LEU A 4 7.84 -25.69 7.21
CA LEU A 4 7.86 -24.24 7.39
C LEU A 4 9.18 -23.84 8.07
N THR A 5 9.74 -22.71 7.66
CA THR A 5 10.97 -22.19 8.27
C THR A 5 10.73 -20.80 8.81
N ILE A 6 10.85 -20.62 10.13
CA ILE A 6 10.85 -19.32 10.77
C ILE A 6 12.30 -18.84 10.87
N THR A 7 12.61 -17.74 10.18
CA THR A 7 13.94 -17.15 10.17
C THR A 7 13.91 -15.79 10.86
N HIS A 8 14.88 -15.53 11.74
CA HIS A 8 15.13 -14.19 12.26
C HIS A 8 16.55 -13.73 11.95
N THR A 9 16.67 -12.56 11.34
CA THR A 9 17.92 -11.79 11.25
C THR A 9 17.64 -10.34 11.65
N HIS A 10 18.65 -9.61 12.11
CA HIS A 10 18.50 -8.17 12.34
C HIS A 10 18.17 -7.42 11.05
N ALA A 11 18.74 -7.84 9.91
CA ALA A 11 18.55 -7.18 8.62
C ALA A 11 17.12 -7.26 8.11
N GLU A 12 16.48 -8.43 8.23
CA GLU A 12 15.19 -8.70 7.59
C GLU A 12 14.04 -8.64 8.59
N GLY A 13 14.31 -8.98 9.85
CA GLY A 13 13.33 -9.23 10.89
C GLY A 13 13.00 -10.71 11.01
N THR A 14 11.81 -11.02 11.54
CA THR A 14 11.32 -12.40 11.63
C THR A 14 10.34 -12.67 10.49
N LEU A 15 10.67 -13.65 9.66
CA LEU A 15 9.92 -14.09 8.49
C LEU A 15 9.58 -15.58 8.62
N ILE A 16 8.59 -16.03 7.85
CA ILE A 16 8.28 -17.45 7.70
C ILE A 16 8.13 -17.81 6.23
N ASP A 17 8.87 -18.83 5.83
CA ASP A 17 8.88 -19.41 4.50
C ASP A 17 8.14 -20.75 4.46
N GLY A 18 7.77 -21.20 3.26
CA GLY A 18 7.04 -22.46 3.05
C GLY A 18 5.52 -22.35 3.15
N THR A 19 4.99 -21.15 3.44
CA THR A 19 3.54 -20.90 3.44
C THR A 19 3.01 -20.71 2.02
N SER A 20 1.76 -21.09 1.81
CA SER A 20 1.03 -20.99 0.55
C SER A 20 -0.43 -20.60 0.79
N LYS A 21 -1.07 -20.02 -0.24
CA LYS A 21 -2.46 -19.58 -0.10
C LYS A 21 -3.38 -20.80 0.07
N GLY A 22 -4.13 -20.83 1.17
CA GLY A 22 -5.13 -21.88 1.44
C GLY A 22 -4.58 -23.14 2.11
N ASP A 23 -3.33 -23.13 2.58
CA ASP A 23 -2.75 -24.27 3.31
C ASP A 23 -3.11 -24.33 4.80
N GLY A 24 -3.86 -23.36 5.32
CA GLY A 24 -4.25 -23.27 6.74
C GLY A 24 -3.28 -22.47 7.63
N THR A 25 -2.07 -22.14 7.15
CA THR A 25 -1.09 -21.38 7.95
C THR A 25 -1.55 -19.96 8.28
N ALA A 26 -2.33 -19.34 7.38
CA ALA A 26 -2.77 -17.96 7.49
C ALA A 26 -3.58 -17.67 8.77
N GLU A 27 -4.45 -18.61 9.19
CA GLU A 27 -5.27 -18.45 10.40
C GLU A 27 -4.41 -18.44 11.66
N VAL A 28 -3.49 -19.42 11.76
CA VAL A 28 -2.54 -19.54 12.88
C VAL A 28 -1.64 -18.31 12.97
N LEU A 29 -1.09 -17.88 11.84
CA LEU A 29 -0.19 -16.73 11.75
C LEU A 29 -0.90 -15.42 12.13
N THR A 30 -2.13 -15.23 11.67
CA THR A 30 -2.94 -14.05 12.01
C THR A 30 -3.19 -13.94 13.52
N VAL A 31 -3.61 -15.03 14.15
CA VAL A 31 -3.83 -15.10 15.62
C VAL A 31 -2.52 -14.86 16.36
N SER A 32 -1.41 -15.36 15.84
CA SER A 32 -0.08 -15.21 16.44
C SER A 32 0.52 -13.80 16.26
N GLY A 33 -0.17 -12.89 15.57
CA GLY A 33 0.22 -11.49 15.40
C GLY A 33 1.11 -11.22 14.18
N TRP A 34 1.25 -12.18 13.27
CA TRP A 34 1.96 -12.00 12.01
C TRP A 34 1.14 -11.18 11.03
N ARG A 35 1.81 -10.59 10.04
CA ARG A 35 1.19 -9.82 8.96
C ARG A 35 1.73 -10.27 7.62
N TRP A 36 0.86 -10.28 6.60
CA TRP A 36 1.27 -10.50 5.22
C TRP A 36 1.86 -9.22 4.62
N GLY A 37 3.13 -9.26 4.22
CA GLY A 37 3.81 -8.17 3.55
C GLY A 37 3.70 -8.32 2.04
N ARG A 38 2.88 -7.51 1.37
CA ARG A 38 2.69 -7.58 -0.10
C ARG A 38 3.96 -7.34 -0.91
N SER A 39 4.85 -6.48 -0.43
CA SER A 39 6.11 -6.15 -1.13
C SER A 39 7.21 -7.19 -0.96
N ILE A 40 7.15 -7.98 0.11
CA ILE A 40 8.10 -9.06 0.40
C ILE A 40 7.51 -10.45 0.11
N SER A 41 6.23 -10.51 -0.26
CA SER A 41 5.47 -11.73 -0.51
C SER A 41 5.66 -12.80 0.58
N ALA A 42 5.70 -12.36 1.83
CA ALA A 42 5.99 -13.21 2.98
C ALA A 42 5.19 -12.75 4.20
N TRP A 43 4.95 -13.69 5.11
CA TRP A 43 4.47 -13.40 6.45
C TRP A 43 5.64 -12.92 7.31
N PHE A 44 5.42 -11.85 8.09
CA PHE A 44 6.44 -11.29 8.98
C PHE A 44 5.85 -10.88 10.34
N ILE A 45 6.72 -10.80 11.35
CA ILE A 45 6.38 -10.20 12.63
C ILE A 45 6.60 -8.68 12.58
N PRO A 46 5.58 -7.84 12.85
CA PRO A 46 5.76 -6.40 12.83
C PRO A 46 6.81 -5.91 13.83
N GLN A 47 7.59 -4.88 13.45
CA GLN A 47 8.64 -4.28 14.29
C GLN A 47 9.68 -5.29 14.81
N SER A 48 10.07 -6.28 14.00
CA SER A 48 11.14 -7.23 14.36
C SER A 48 12.50 -6.88 13.75
N ARG A 49 12.52 -6.08 12.67
CA ARG A 49 13.75 -5.68 11.98
C ARG A 49 14.57 -4.72 12.84
N ASP A 50 15.90 -4.88 12.78
CA ASP A 50 16.88 -4.12 13.57
C ASP A 50 16.57 -4.19 15.09
N ARG A 51 15.95 -5.27 15.55
CA ARG A 51 15.61 -5.53 16.96
C ARG A 51 15.90 -6.99 17.33
N LEU A 52 16.00 -7.25 18.63
CA LEU A 52 16.11 -8.61 19.16
C LEU A 52 14.91 -9.48 18.72
N PRO A 53 15.13 -10.80 18.52
CA PRO A 53 14.07 -11.73 18.15
C PRO A 53 12.97 -11.74 19.22
N LYS A 54 11.71 -11.71 18.77
CA LYS A 54 10.55 -11.81 19.66
C LYS A 54 10.29 -13.28 20.01
N LEU A 55 11.18 -13.87 20.81
CA LEU A 55 11.21 -15.31 21.12
C LEU A 55 9.85 -15.85 21.55
N GLY A 56 9.17 -15.19 22.50
CA GLY A 56 7.85 -15.67 22.94
C GLY A 56 6.77 -15.66 21.85
N THR A 57 6.85 -14.77 20.84
CA THR A 57 5.97 -14.84 19.68
C THR A 57 6.36 -15.97 18.74
N ILE A 58 7.67 -16.17 18.51
CA ILE A 58 8.21 -17.24 17.67
C ILE A 58 7.81 -18.59 18.25
N GLU A 59 8.11 -18.85 19.52
CA GLU A 59 7.79 -20.10 20.23
C GLU A 59 6.30 -20.41 20.19
N ARG A 60 5.45 -19.43 20.54
CA ARG A 60 3.98 -19.60 20.47
C ARG A 60 3.51 -19.93 19.05
N THR A 61 4.10 -19.31 18.03
CA THR A 61 3.75 -19.57 16.63
C THR A 61 4.18 -20.98 16.24
N THR A 62 5.41 -21.39 16.58
CA THR A 62 5.95 -22.73 16.34
C THR A 62 5.03 -23.78 16.94
N THR A 63 4.68 -23.67 18.22
CA THR A 63 3.76 -24.61 18.89
C THR A 63 2.39 -24.67 18.22
N ALA A 64 1.83 -23.51 17.84
CA ALA A 64 0.51 -23.47 17.21
C ALA A 64 0.50 -24.10 15.80
N LEU A 65 1.58 -23.91 15.03
CA LEU A 65 1.74 -24.53 13.72
C LEU A 65 1.99 -26.04 13.83
N GLU A 66 2.82 -26.48 14.78
CA GLU A 66 3.04 -27.91 15.04
C GLU A 66 1.75 -28.61 15.48
N ALA A 67 0.97 -27.98 16.35
CA ALA A 67 -0.36 -28.48 16.75
C ALA A 67 -1.35 -28.57 15.57
N ALA A 68 -1.18 -27.74 14.55
CA ALA A 68 -1.94 -27.79 13.30
C ALA A 68 -1.38 -28.80 12.28
N GLY A 69 -0.32 -29.55 12.63
CA GLY A 69 0.25 -30.63 11.81
C GLY A 69 1.35 -30.20 10.84
N PHE A 70 1.90 -28.99 10.99
CA PHE A 70 3.06 -28.53 10.21
C PHE A 70 4.38 -28.94 10.87
N THR A 71 5.42 -29.15 10.06
CA THR A 71 6.80 -29.28 10.56
C THR A 71 7.44 -27.91 10.53
N VAL A 72 7.93 -27.42 11.66
CA VAL A 72 8.50 -26.07 11.76
C VAL A 72 9.97 -26.14 12.17
N THR A 73 10.83 -25.46 11.42
CA THR A 73 12.23 -25.24 11.77
C THR A 73 12.43 -23.77 12.12
N THR A 74 13.17 -23.49 13.19
CA THR A 74 13.50 -22.11 13.59
C THR A 74 15.00 -21.85 13.41
N SER A 75 15.35 -20.76 12.73
CA SER A 75 16.73 -20.28 12.55
C SER A 75 16.83 -18.84 13.06
N ILE A 76 17.69 -18.59 14.05
CA ILE A 76 17.82 -17.28 14.70
C ILE A 76 19.28 -16.83 14.62
N ASP A 77 19.50 -15.72 13.93
CA ASP A 77 20.77 -15.01 13.90
C ASP A 77 20.71 -13.79 14.83
N HIS A 78 21.56 -13.79 15.86
CA HIS A 78 21.68 -12.70 16.83
C HIS A 78 22.70 -11.62 16.41
N THR A 79 23.35 -11.79 15.25
CA THR A 79 24.35 -10.85 14.76
C THR A 79 23.71 -9.49 14.51
N HIS A 80 24.18 -8.48 15.24
CA HIS A 80 23.72 -7.11 15.08
C HIS A 80 24.41 -6.45 13.90
N ARG A 81 23.65 -5.63 13.18
CA ARG A 81 24.22 -4.74 12.17
C ARG A 81 24.84 -3.51 12.82
N PRO A 82 25.95 -2.99 12.29
CA PRO A 82 26.49 -1.70 12.71
C PRO A 82 25.42 -0.61 12.64
N MET A 83 25.39 0.28 13.63
CA MET A 83 24.40 1.37 13.69
C MET A 83 24.41 2.25 12.42
N ALA A 84 25.57 2.48 11.84
CA ALA A 84 25.71 3.23 10.58
C ALA A 84 24.91 2.57 9.43
N GLU A 85 24.96 1.24 9.31
CA GLU A 85 24.20 0.52 8.30
C GLU A 85 22.69 0.52 8.56
N VAL A 86 22.30 0.45 9.84
CA VAL A 86 20.89 0.52 10.25
C VAL A 86 20.32 1.89 9.87
N GLU A 87 21.03 2.98 10.17
CA GLU A 87 20.58 4.33 9.82
C GLU A 87 20.59 4.57 8.31
N ALA A 88 21.60 4.08 7.58
CA ALA A 88 21.61 4.11 6.11
C ALA A 88 20.41 3.36 5.52
N GLY A 89 20.10 2.17 6.04
CA GLY A 89 18.92 1.40 5.61
C GLY A 89 17.59 2.08 5.95
N LYS A 90 17.50 2.79 7.08
CA LYS A 90 16.32 3.61 7.40
C LYS A 90 16.20 4.80 6.46
N ALA A 91 17.31 5.46 6.10
CA ALA A 91 17.32 6.57 5.17
C ALA A 91 16.87 6.13 3.78
N GLN A 92 17.43 5.03 3.27
CA GLN A 92 17.03 4.46 1.98
C GLN A 92 15.54 4.15 1.94
N ARG A 93 14.99 3.50 2.98
CA ARG A 93 13.54 3.22 3.04
C ARG A 93 12.66 4.48 3.07
N GLN A 94 13.15 5.60 3.58
CA GLN A 94 12.42 6.86 3.50
C GLN A 94 12.46 7.44 2.08
N VAL A 95 13.61 7.35 1.40
CA VAL A 95 13.74 7.71 -0.03
C VAL A 95 12.79 6.86 -0.87
N ASP A 96 12.85 5.54 -0.76
CA ASP A 96 11.97 4.62 -1.50
C ASP A 96 10.49 4.91 -1.25
N ARG A 97 10.14 5.33 -0.02
CA ARG A 97 8.78 5.71 0.36
C ARG A 97 8.35 7.01 -0.31
N VAL A 98 9.23 8.01 -0.37
CA VAL A 98 8.96 9.28 -1.07
C VAL A 98 8.75 9.00 -2.55
N ASP A 99 9.69 8.30 -3.20
CA ASP A 99 9.61 7.95 -4.62
C ASP A 99 8.30 7.20 -4.95
N ALA A 100 7.92 6.22 -4.12
CA ALA A 100 6.69 5.46 -4.31
C ALA A 100 5.42 6.33 -4.18
N LEU A 101 5.45 7.35 -3.32
CA LEU A 101 4.33 8.29 -3.15
C LEU A 101 4.26 9.30 -4.30
N GLU A 102 5.40 9.79 -4.78
CA GLU A 102 5.49 10.65 -5.96
C GLU A 102 4.97 9.93 -7.20
N GLN A 103 5.46 8.72 -7.48
CA GLN A 103 4.94 7.88 -8.58
C GLN A 103 3.44 7.62 -8.44
N LYS A 104 2.93 7.53 -7.20
CA LYS A 104 1.48 7.39 -6.98
C LYS A 104 0.73 8.69 -7.29
N ALA A 105 1.27 9.85 -6.93
CA ALA A 105 0.71 11.15 -7.27
C ALA A 105 0.67 11.35 -8.79
N ASP A 106 1.74 11.00 -9.51
CA ASP A 106 1.80 11.08 -10.99
C ASP A 106 0.74 10.21 -11.67
N ARG A 107 0.57 8.97 -11.19
CA ARG A 107 -0.51 8.09 -11.69
C ARG A 107 -1.90 8.69 -11.45
N LYS A 108 -2.11 9.37 -10.33
CA LYS A 108 -3.40 10.02 -10.02
C LYS A 108 -3.62 11.27 -10.87
N ALA A 109 -2.60 12.11 -11.07
CA ALA A 109 -2.66 13.25 -11.98
C ALA A 109 -2.97 12.82 -13.42
N THR A 110 -2.35 11.74 -13.89
CA THR A 110 -2.64 11.15 -15.22
C THR A 110 -4.10 10.67 -15.31
N ALA A 111 -4.61 10.03 -14.25
CA ALA A 111 -5.98 9.55 -14.20
C ALA A 111 -7.01 10.70 -14.15
N GLU A 112 -6.68 11.79 -13.46
CA GLU A 112 -7.47 13.03 -13.41
C GLU A 112 -7.56 13.69 -14.79
N THR A 113 -6.44 13.89 -15.49
CA THR A 113 -6.44 14.42 -16.86
C THR A 113 -7.34 13.57 -17.76
N ALA A 114 -7.18 12.24 -17.71
CA ALA A 114 -8.03 11.34 -18.47
C ALA A 114 -9.52 11.37 -18.05
N ALA A 115 -9.83 11.73 -16.80
CA ALA A 115 -11.20 11.88 -16.32
C ALA A 115 -11.83 13.18 -16.86
N TRP A 116 -11.09 14.29 -16.82
CA TRP A 116 -11.51 15.55 -17.42
C TRP A 116 -11.67 15.43 -18.94
N ASP A 117 -10.77 14.76 -19.65
CA ASP A 117 -10.95 14.54 -21.10
C ASP A 117 -12.24 13.78 -21.43
N ARG A 118 -12.59 12.77 -20.62
CA ARG A 118 -13.84 12.01 -20.73
C ARG A 118 -15.06 12.87 -20.41
N GLU A 119 -14.94 13.77 -19.44
CA GLU A 119 -15.96 14.74 -19.05
C GLU A 119 -16.25 15.71 -20.20
N HIS A 120 -15.22 16.38 -20.73
CA HIS A 120 -15.35 17.29 -21.86
C HIS A 120 -15.94 16.58 -23.08
N ALA A 121 -15.53 15.35 -23.34
CA ALA A 121 -16.09 14.53 -24.42
C ALA A 121 -17.56 14.14 -24.19
N ALA A 122 -18.02 14.01 -22.94
CA ALA A 122 -19.41 13.76 -22.60
C ALA A 122 -20.26 15.03 -22.72
N LEU A 123 -19.75 16.17 -22.23
CA LEU A 123 -20.41 17.48 -22.37
C LEU A 123 -20.61 17.88 -23.84
N ARG A 124 -19.61 17.66 -24.71
CA ARG A 124 -19.71 17.91 -26.16
C ARG A 124 -20.80 17.09 -26.87
N ARG A 125 -21.34 16.05 -26.23
CA ARG A 125 -22.44 15.22 -26.78
C ARG A 125 -23.83 15.69 -26.33
N LEU A 126 -23.90 16.67 -25.42
CA LEU A 126 -25.16 17.28 -25.04
C LEU A 126 -25.69 18.14 -26.18
N PRO A 127 -27.02 18.29 -26.31
CA PRO A 127 -27.60 19.21 -27.28
C PRO A 127 -27.08 20.64 -27.10
N GLU A 128 -26.77 21.30 -28.21
CA GLU A 128 -26.30 22.68 -28.20
C GLU A 128 -27.34 23.61 -27.58
N GLY A 129 -26.87 24.64 -26.87
CA GLY A 129 -27.74 25.68 -26.30
C GLY A 129 -28.66 25.22 -25.17
N GLY A 130 -28.50 24.00 -24.64
CA GLY A 130 -29.31 23.50 -23.52
C GLY A 130 -30.77 23.23 -23.91
N GLU A 131 -31.00 22.75 -25.14
CA GLU A 131 -32.32 22.39 -25.62
C GLU A 131 -33.09 21.54 -24.57
N PRO A 132 -34.37 21.83 -24.28
CA PRO A 132 -35.15 21.00 -23.36
C PRO A 132 -35.35 19.57 -23.85
N ILE A 133 -35.57 18.63 -22.92
CA ILE A 133 -35.94 17.26 -23.27
C ILE A 133 -37.34 17.23 -23.89
N LYS A 134 -37.43 16.78 -25.14
CA LYS A 134 -38.71 16.54 -25.85
C LYS A 134 -39.37 15.27 -25.33
N ILE A 135 -40.27 15.41 -24.36
CA ILE A 135 -40.99 14.29 -23.74
C ILE A 135 -41.91 13.61 -24.77
N GLY A 136 -41.89 12.28 -24.82
CA GLY A 136 -42.68 11.46 -25.74
C GLY A 136 -42.09 11.35 -27.16
N HIS A 137 -40.98 12.03 -27.44
CA HIS A 137 -40.30 11.96 -28.74
C HIS A 137 -39.31 10.79 -28.77
N HIS A 138 -39.09 10.20 -29.95
CA HIS A 138 -38.14 9.08 -30.13
C HIS A 138 -36.69 9.40 -29.68
N SER A 139 -36.31 10.68 -29.61
CA SER A 139 -34.99 11.13 -29.14
C SER A 139 -34.88 11.29 -27.61
N GLU A 140 -35.98 11.17 -26.87
CA GLU A 140 -36.03 11.43 -25.42
C GLU A 140 -34.99 10.58 -24.66
N THR A 141 -35.01 9.26 -24.87
CA THR A 141 -34.09 8.32 -24.21
C THR A 141 -32.64 8.65 -24.47
N ARG A 142 -32.30 9.03 -25.72
CA ARG A 142 -30.94 9.44 -26.09
C ARG A 142 -30.50 10.67 -25.30
N HIS A 143 -31.39 11.67 -25.19
CA HIS A 143 -31.11 12.91 -24.47
C HIS A 143 -30.89 12.66 -22.97
N ARG A 144 -31.80 11.92 -22.31
CA ARG A 144 -31.65 11.55 -20.89
C ARG A 144 -30.35 10.80 -20.63
N ASN A 145 -29.98 9.86 -21.51
CA ASN A 145 -28.75 9.11 -21.40
C ASN A 145 -27.49 9.99 -21.58
N ALA A 146 -27.54 10.99 -22.46
CA ALA A 146 -26.44 11.93 -22.67
C ALA A 146 -26.19 12.77 -21.41
N ILE A 147 -27.25 13.34 -20.80
CA ILE A 147 -27.18 14.08 -19.53
C ILE A 147 -26.63 13.18 -18.43
N ALA A 148 -27.22 11.99 -18.23
CA ALA A 148 -26.78 11.09 -17.19
C ALA A 148 -25.31 10.63 -17.37
N LYS A 149 -24.84 10.53 -18.62
CA LYS A 149 -23.44 10.23 -18.93
C LYS A 149 -22.52 11.40 -18.61
N ALA A 150 -22.91 12.63 -18.96
CA ALA A 150 -22.18 13.84 -18.61
C ALA A 150 -22.07 13.97 -17.08
N ASP A 151 -23.18 13.88 -16.35
CA ASP A 151 -23.21 13.96 -14.88
C ASP A 151 -22.27 12.94 -14.22
N ARG A 152 -22.28 11.68 -14.68
CA ARG A 152 -21.38 10.65 -14.17
C ARG A 152 -19.92 10.96 -14.48
N ALA A 153 -19.62 11.51 -15.66
CA ALA A 153 -18.27 11.88 -16.03
C ALA A 153 -17.76 13.05 -15.19
N THR A 154 -18.61 14.07 -14.94
CA THR A 154 -18.28 15.21 -14.08
C THR A 154 -17.99 14.76 -12.64
N ARG A 155 -18.83 13.90 -12.05
CA ARG A 155 -18.55 13.35 -10.71
C ARG A 155 -17.23 12.57 -10.67
N ALA A 156 -17.00 11.72 -11.66
CA ALA A 156 -15.75 10.96 -11.74
C ALA A 156 -14.51 11.84 -11.90
N ALA A 157 -14.62 12.98 -12.59
CA ALA A 157 -13.53 13.95 -12.71
C ALA A 157 -13.26 14.66 -11.37
N LEU A 158 -14.30 15.08 -10.65
CA LEU A 158 -14.16 15.67 -9.31
C LEU A 158 -13.55 14.69 -8.30
N ASP A 159 -14.00 13.43 -8.30
CA ASP A 159 -13.42 12.38 -7.46
C ASP A 159 -11.94 12.16 -7.80
N ALA A 160 -11.58 12.20 -9.08
CA ALA A 160 -10.19 12.08 -9.52
C ALA A 160 -9.33 13.28 -9.08
N THR A 161 -9.85 14.50 -9.13
CA THR A 161 -9.19 15.69 -8.59
C THR A 161 -8.94 15.56 -7.08
N ALA A 162 -9.93 15.11 -6.31
CA ALA A 162 -9.77 14.88 -4.87
C ALA A 162 -8.70 13.81 -4.58
N ASP A 163 -8.69 12.74 -5.37
CA ASP A 163 -7.68 11.67 -5.29
C ASP A 163 -6.26 12.19 -5.60
N THR A 164 -6.09 13.05 -6.62
CA THR A 164 -4.80 13.67 -6.95
C THR A 164 -4.32 14.55 -5.81
N GLN A 165 -5.18 15.45 -5.31
CA GLN A 165 -4.84 16.33 -4.19
C GLN A 165 -4.42 15.54 -2.95
N GLN A 166 -5.15 14.47 -2.62
CA GLN A 166 -4.78 13.61 -1.50
C GLN A 166 -3.44 12.90 -1.73
N ALA A 167 -3.17 12.44 -2.95
CA ALA A 167 -1.91 11.77 -3.27
C ALA A 167 -0.72 12.73 -3.20
N GLN A 168 -0.86 13.95 -3.74
CA GLN A 168 0.14 15.01 -3.68
C GLN A 168 0.44 15.41 -2.23
N ALA A 169 -0.59 15.70 -1.43
CA ALA A 169 -0.42 16.05 -0.02
C ALA A 169 0.33 14.96 0.78
N ARG A 170 0.14 13.69 0.43
CA ARG A 170 0.87 12.57 1.06
C ARG A 170 2.33 12.50 0.61
N ALA A 171 2.63 12.78 -0.66
CA ALA A 171 4.00 12.86 -1.16
C ALA A 171 4.74 14.02 -0.48
N ASP A 172 4.15 15.21 -0.45
CA ASP A 172 4.73 16.40 0.18
C ASP A 172 5.02 16.16 1.67
N ALA A 173 4.05 15.61 2.40
CA ALA A 173 4.21 15.29 3.82
C ALA A 173 5.34 14.27 4.06
N ALA A 174 5.50 13.28 3.18
CA ALA A 174 6.60 12.31 3.28
C ALA A 174 7.95 12.98 3.04
N THR A 175 8.07 13.82 2.01
CA THR A 175 9.27 14.59 1.69
C THR A 175 9.67 15.50 2.85
N HIS A 176 8.72 16.24 3.42
CA HIS A 176 8.98 17.11 4.58
C HIS A 176 9.41 16.34 5.82
N THR A 177 8.75 15.21 6.13
CA THR A 177 9.11 14.38 7.29
C THR A 177 10.52 13.80 7.15
N THR A 178 10.88 13.37 5.94
CA THR A 178 12.23 12.87 5.63
C THR A 178 13.26 13.97 5.79
N GLY A 179 13.02 15.15 5.22
CA GLY A 179 13.90 16.32 5.36
C GLY A 179 14.11 16.74 6.82
N ALA A 180 13.04 16.81 7.62
CA ALA A 180 13.14 17.13 9.04
C ALA A 180 13.97 16.10 9.81
N ARG A 181 13.74 14.80 9.55
CA ARG A 181 14.44 13.70 10.23
C ARG A 181 15.93 13.70 9.96
N TYR A 182 16.37 14.08 8.77
CA TYR A 182 17.78 14.06 8.38
C TYR A 182 18.42 15.46 8.36
N SER A 183 17.72 16.48 8.89
CA SER A 183 18.30 17.80 9.10
C SER A 183 19.51 17.72 10.05
N PRO A 184 20.61 18.49 9.78
CA PRO A 184 21.83 18.43 10.58
C PRO A 184 21.60 18.63 12.08
N VAL A 185 20.70 19.55 12.44
CA VAL A 185 20.32 19.84 13.84
C VAL A 185 19.69 18.62 14.51
N THR A 186 18.78 17.93 13.82
CA THR A 186 18.09 16.76 14.40
C THR A 186 19.03 15.56 14.50
N VAL A 187 19.96 15.40 13.55
CA VAL A 187 20.98 14.33 13.61
C VAL A 187 21.97 14.59 14.74
N ALA A 188 22.37 15.83 14.97
CA ALA A 188 23.28 16.20 16.07
C ALA A 188 22.69 15.96 17.48
N ASN A 189 21.35 15.92 17.59
CA ASN A 189 20.64 15.73 18.86
C ASN A 189 20.30 14.25 19.19
N ARG A 190 20.81 13.28 18.42
CA ARG A 190 20.46 11.84 18.56
C ARG A 190 21.58 11.00 19.14
#